data_AF-A0A917N3T4-F1
#
_entry.id   AF-A0A917N3T4-F1
#
_cell.length_a   1.000
_cell.length_b   1.000
_cell.length_c   1.000
_cell.angle_alpha   90.00
_cell.angle_beta   90.00
_cell.angle_gamma   90.00
#
_symmetry.space_group_name_H-M   'P 1'
#
loop_
_entity.id
_entity.type
_entity.pdbx_description
1 polymer ?
#
loop_
_entity_poly.entity_id
_entity_poly.type
_entity_poly.pdbx_seq_one_letter_code
_entity_poly.pdbx_strand_id
1 'polypeptide(L)'
;MSAIFFSIDTDMPIMVIPDTQAHANGHDVITYTYSVYRDTSASNPALERSKESELHLQKHTDPNYMGYITFEDPGKLFTYTADGKQELSSDQVEEIIEQISHYRDNPSMWRHLHQ
;
A
#
# COMPACT_ATOMS: atom_id res chain seq x y z
N MET A 1 -6.65 -2.31 8.86
CA MET A 1 -5.26 -2.77 8.74
C MET A 1 -4.38 -1.55 8.92
N SER A 2 -3.24 -1.62 9.60
CA SER A 2 -2.39 -0.45 9.86
C SER A 2 -1.51 -0.10 8.65
N ALA A 3 -1.06 1.15 8.53
CA ALA A 3 -0.09 1.51 7.51
C ALA A 3 1.25 0.78 7.72
N ILE A 4 1.92 0.45 6.63
CA ILE A 4 3.23 -0.22 6.61
C ILE A 4 4.27 0.79 6.14
N PHE A 5 5.38 0.86 6.86
CA PHE A 5 6.48 1.79 6.56
C PHE A 5 7.77 0.99 6.35
N PHE A 6 8.45 1.23 5.24
CA PHE A 6 9.74 0.63 4.91
C PHE A 6 10.49 1.49 3.89
N SER A 7 11.77 1.21 3.66
CA SER A 7 12.55 1.87 2.63
C SER A 7 12.82 0.92 1.47
N ILE A 8 12.81 1.44 0.24
CA ILE A 8 13.23 0.76 -1.00
C ILE A 8 14.45 1.46 -1.60
N ASP A 9 15.13 0.83 -2.56
CA ASP A 9 16.32 1.41 -3.21
C ASP A 9 17.34 1.97 -2.19
N THR A 10 17.57 1.23 -1.11
CA THR A 10 18.47 1.59 0.01
C THR A 10 18.02 2.75 0.91
N ASP A 11 17.36 3.80 0.41
CA ASP A 11 17.04 5.00 1.21
C ASP A 11 15.76 5.75 0.78
N MET A 12 14.91 5.16 -0.07
CA MET A 12 13.63 5.78 -0.44
C MET A 12 12.53 5.32 0.52
N PRO A 13 12.06 6.18 1.44
CA PRO A 13 11.03 5.80 2.40
C PRO A 13 9.65 5.74 1.72
N ILE A 14 8.95 4.63 1.96
CA ILE A 14 7.64 4.30 1.39
C ILE A 14 6.67 4.03 2.53
N MET A 15 5.45 4.53 2.34
CA MET A 15 4.31 4.22 3.17
C MET A 15 3.24 3.53 2.32
N VAL A 16 2.82 2.36 2.76
CA VAL A 16 1.76 1.57 2.13
C VAL A 16 0.54 1.55 3.03
N ILE A 17 -0.59 2.05 2.52
CA ILE A 17 -1.86 2.02 3.22
C ILE A 17 -2.76 0.96 2.60
N PRO A 18 -3.15 -0.09 3.34
CA PRO A 18 -4.15 -1.05 2.91
C PRO A 18 -5.55 -0.42 2.98
N ASP A 19 -6.23 -0.33 1.84
CA ASP A 19 -7.50 0.39 1.72
C ASP A 19 -8.71 -0.56 1.82
N THR A 20 -8.93 -1.37 0.79
CA THR A 20 -10.19 -2.11 0.63
C THR A 20 -9.99 -3.56 0.23
N GLN A 21 -10.79 -4.42 0.86
CA GLN A 21 -11.06 -5.80 0.43
C GLN A 21 -12.33 -5.78 -0.45
N ALA A 22 -12.18 -5.72 -1.77
CA ALA A 22 -13.33 -5.74 -2.67
C ALA A 22 -13.78 -7.19 -2.90
N HIS A 23 -15.01 -7.51 -2.49
CA HIS A 23 -15.69 -8.73 -2.95
C HIS A 23 -16.34 -8.41 -4.29
N ALA A 24 -15.74 -8.87 -5.40
CA ALA A 24 -16.39 -8.78 -6.70
C ALA A 24 -17.61 -9.73 -6.70
N ASN A 25 -18.81 -9.15 -6.63
CA ASN A 25 -20.11 -9.82 -6.60
C ASN A 25 -20.15 -11.15 -7.39
N GLY A 26 -20.16 -12.28 -6.67
CA GLY A 26 -20.45 -13.62 -7.21
C GLY A 26 -19.26 -14.54 -7.46
N HIS A 27 -18.02 -14.10 -7.24
CA HIS A 27 -16.83 -14.95 -7.29
C HIS A 27 -16.08 -14.93 -5.95
N ASP A 28 -15.54 -16.07 -5.51
CA ASP A 28 -14.73 -16.22 -4.28
C ASP A 28 -13.34 -15.55 -4.37
N VAL A 29 -13.19 -14.54 -5.23
CA VAL A 29 -11.92 -13.82 -5.41
C VAL A 29 -11.92 -12.59 -4.51
N ILE A 30 -10.95 -12.55 -3.62
CA ILE A 30 -10.76 -11.44 -2.71
C ILE A 30 -9.65 -10.55 -3.28
N THR A 31 -10.01 -9.32 -3.66
CA THR A 31 -9.02 -8.32 -4.11
C THR A 31 -8.67 -7.39 -2.97
N TYR A 32 -7.39 -7.33 -2.62
CA TYR A 32 -6.84 -6.39 -1.66
C TYR A 32 -6.14 -5.25 -2.40
N THR A 33 -6.40 -4.01 -2.00
CA THR A 33 -5.75 -2.83 -2.57
C THR A 33 -4.80 -2.19 -1.57
N TYR A 34 -3.57 -1.93 -2.02
CA TYR A 34 -2.49 -1.31 -1.26
C TYR A 34 -2.06 -0.02 -1.93
N SER A 35 -2.38 1.11 -1.33
CA SER A 35 -2.02 2.43 -1.87
C SER A 35 -0.62 2.80 -1.44
N VAL A 36 0.21 3.19 -2.41
CA VAL A 36 1.64 3.44 -2.21
C VAL A 36 1.90 4.95 -2.25
N TYR A 37 2.58 5.42 -1.21
CA TYR A 37 2.99 6.81 -1.07
C TYR A 37 4.48 6.87 -0.78
N ARG A 38 5.13 7.92 -1.30
CA ARG A 38 6.42 8.33 -0.78
C ARG A 38 6.21 8.88 0.63
N ASP A 39 6.97 8.37 1.59
CA ASP A 39 6.93 8.90 2.94
C ASP A 39 7.85 10.13 3.03
N THR A 40 7.26 11.31 2.90
CA THR A 40 7.97 12.59 3.07
C THR A 40 7.81 13.16 4.47
N SER A 41 7.22 12.40 5.39
CA SER A 41 6.85 12.87 6.72
C SER A 41 7.73 12.19 7.76
N ALA A 42 8.40 12.96 8.61
CA ALA A 42 8.78 12.41 9.92
C ALA A 42 7.48 12.00 10.65
N SER A 43 7.22 10.68 10.76
CA SER A 43 6.04 10.03 11.38
C SER A 43 5.06 10.98 12.09
N ASN A 44 4.12 11.56 11.34
CA ASN A 44 3.07 12.39 11.93
C ASN A 44 1.72 11.66 11.81
N PRO A 45 1.16 11.10 12.90
CA PRO A 45 -0.04 10.27 12.87
C PRO A 45 -1.32 11.03 12.46
N ALA A 46 -1.26 12.37 12.39
CA ALA A 46 -2.33 13.17 11.78
C ALA A 46 -2.37 13.02 10.26
N LEU A 47 -1.20 12.84 9.63
CA LEU A 47 -1.05 12.75 8.19
C LEU A 47 -1.53 11.38 7.66
N GLU A 48 -1.31 10.31 8.43
CA GLU A 48 -1.86 8.97 8.16
C GLU A 48 -3.40 9.00 8.07
N ARG A 49 -4.06 9.62 9.06
CA ARG A 49 -5.53 9.75 9.08
C ARG A 49 -6.09 10.60 7.95
N SER A 50 -5.37 11.65 7.56
CA SER A 50 -5.75 12.47 6.40
C SER A 50 -5.66 11.68 5.10
N LYS A 51 -4.61 10.88 4.92
CA LYS A 51 -4.44 10.04 3.72
C LYS A 51 -5.44 8.89 3.65
N GLU A 52 -5.76 8.26 4.78
CA GLU A 52 -6.86 7.28 4.89
C GLU A 52 -8.21 7.93 4.51
N SER A 53 -8.45 9.17 4.94
CA SER A 53 -9.66 9.90 4.56
C SER A 53 -9.68 10.28 3.07
N GLU A 54 -8.52 10.60 2.47
CA GLU A 54 -8.38 10.86 1.03
C GLU A 54 -8.55 9.60 0.18
N LEU A 55 -8.20 8.41 0.70
CA LEU A 55 -8.42 7.14 0.00
C LEU A 55 -9.91 6.88 -0.29
N HIS A 56 -10.77 7.26 0.65
CA HIS A 56 -12.22 7.18 0.50
C HIS A 56 -12.83 8.27 -0.41
N LEU A 57 -12.05 9.28 -0.79
CA LEU A 57 -12.44 10.32 -1.73
C LEU A 57 -11.85 9.96 -3.11
N GLN A 58 -12.67 9.80 -4.14
CA GLN A 58 -12.30 9.34 -5.49
C GLN A 58 -11.28 10.22 -6.26
N LYS A 59 -10.58 11.14 -5.60
CA LYS A 59 -9.54 11.99 -6.19
C LYS A 59 -8.33 12.02 -5.26
N HIS A 60 -7.31 11.23 -5.58
CA HIS A 60 -6.01 11.34 -4.94
C HIS A 60 -5.34 12.64 -5.39
N THR A 61 -5.28 13.63 -4.49
CA THR A 61 -4.58 14.91 -4.76
C THR A 61 -3.17 14.98 -4.18
N ASP A 62 -2.77 13.95 -3.43
CA ASP A 62 -1.49 13.90 -2.74
C ASP A 62 -0.33 13.83 -3.75
N PRO A 63 0.60 14.80 -3.74
CA PRO A 63 1.76 14.80 -4.64
C PRO A 63 2.74 13.66 -4.38
N ASN A 64 2.65 12.99 -3.23
CA ASN A 64 3.48 11.84 -2.86
C ASN A 64 2.82 10.50 -3.22
N TYR A 65 1.59 10.51 -3.74
CA TYR A 65 0.93 9.30 -4.20
C TYR A 65 1.62 8.77 -5.47
N MET A 66 1.99 7.50 -5.43
CA MET A 66 2.71 6.80 -6.50
C MET A 66 1.83 5.80 -7.25
N GLY A 67 0.61 5.54 -6.76
CA GLY A 67 -0.31 4.57 -7.32
C GLY A 67 -0.68 3.50 -6.30
N TYR A 68 -1.22 2.38 -6.78
CA TYR A 68 -1.69 1.30 -5.92
C TYR A 68 -1.35 -0.07 -6.48
N ILE A 69 -1.22 -1.04 -5.58
CA ILE A 69 -1.02 -2.44 -5.90
C ILE A 69 -2.28 -3.21 -5.53
N THR A 70 -2.79 -4.01 -6.45
CA THR A 70 -3.87 -4.96 -6.16
C THR A 70 -3.30 -6.37 -6.00
N PHE A 71 -3.86 -7.12 -5.06
CA PHE A 71 -3.59 -8.54 -4.87
C PHE A 71 -4.89 -9.32 -4.95
N GLU A 72 -4.94 -10.34 -5.81
CA GLU A 72 -6.11 -11.22 -5.95
C GLU A 72 -5.86 -12.58 -5.30
N ASP A 73 -6.65 -12.96 -4.29
CA ASP A 73 -6.67 -14.29 -3.69
C ASP A 73 -7.79 -15.14 -4.31
N PRO A 74 -7.57 -16.41 -4.71
CA PRO A 74 -6.35 -17.23 -4.56
C PRO A 74 -5.35 -17.10 -5.72
N GLY A 75 -5.59 -16.22 -6.69
CA GLY A 75 -4.78 -16.08 -7.90
C GLY A 75 -3.31 -15.69 -7.65
N LYS A 76 -3.01 -15.15 -6.46
CA LYS A 76 -1.71 -14.59 -6.06
C LYS A 76 -1.15 -13.58 -7.07
N LEU A 77 -2.04 -12.92 -7.80
CA LEU A 77 -1.66 -11.96 -8.82
C LEU A 77 -1.48 -10.60 -8.17
N PHE A 78 -0.26 -10.06 -8.25
CA PHE A 78 0.03 -8.68 -7.91
C PHE A 78 0.00 -7.83 -9.18
N THR A 79 -0.77 -6.74 -9.15
CA THR A 79 -0.81 -5.77 -10.25
C THR A 79 -0.53 -4.38 -9.69
N TYR A 80 0.44 -3.67 -10.26
CA TYR A 80 0.69 -2.27 -9.95
C TYR A 80 0.01 -1.37 -10.98
N THR A 81 -0.75 -0.41 -10.50
CA THR A 81 -1.34 0.66 -11.31
C THR A 81 -0.69 1.98 -10.94
N ALA A 82 0.06 2.53 -11.90
CA ALA A 82 0.62 3.88 -11.84
C ALA A 82 -0.50 4.93 -11.99
N ASP A 83 -1.12 5.30 -10.89
CA ASP A 83 -2.16 6.37 -10.80
C ASP A 83 -1.61 7.63 -10.10
N GLY A 84 -0.33 7.64 -9.77
CA GLY A 84 0.37 8.72 -9.08
C GLY A 84 1.08 9.71 -10.01
N LYS A 85 1.68 10.76 -9.43
CA LYS A 85 2.54 11.71 -10.18
C LYS A 85 3.94 11.16 -10.44
N GLN A 86 4.37 10.20 -9.63
CA GLN A 86 5.66 9.54 -9.75
C GLN A 86 5.39 8.04 -9.94
N GLU A 87 5.83 7.51 -11.07
CA GLU A 87 5.74 6.08 -11.37
C GLU A 87 6.89 5.33 -10.71
N LEU A 88 6.60 4.13 -10.20
CA LEU A 88 7.61 3.21 -9.69
C LEU A 88 8.18 2.38 -10.85
N SER A 89 9.48 2.14 -10.81
CA SER A 89 10.14 1.17 -11.69
C SER A 89 9.75 -0.26 -11.34
N SER A 90 9.95 -1.19 -12.27
CA SER A 90 9.66 -2.61 -12.04
C SER A 90 10.38 -3.17 -10.81
N ASP A 91 11.65 -2.82 -10.61
CA ASP A 91 12.45 -3.27 -9.46
C ASP A 91 11.86 -2.75 -8.14
N GLN A 92 11.46 -1.48 -8.10
CA GLN A 92 10.81 -0.87 -6.93
C GLN A 92 9.46 -1.51 -6.61
N VAL A 93 8.67 -1.82 -7.65
CA VAL A 93 7.39 -2.51 -7.49
C VAL A 93 7.59 -3.91 -6.92
N GLU A 94 8.59 -4.64 -7.40
CA GLU A 94 8.94 -5.98 -6.91
C GLU A 94 9.35 -5.93 -5.43
N GLU A 95 10.23 -5.00 -5.05
CA GLU A 95 10.64 -4.82 -3.65
C GLU A 95 9.44 -4.50 -2.73
N ILE A 96 8.51 -3.64 -3.17
CA ILE A 96 7.29 -3.34 -2.42
C ILE A 96 6.39 -4.59 -2.27
N ILE A 97 6.20 -5.36 -3.35
CA ILE A 97 5.39 -6.58 -3.33
C ILE A 97 5.99 -7.62 -2.38
N GLU A 98 7.31 -7.77 -2.36
CA GLU A 98 8.01 -8.66 -1.43
C GLU A 98 7.76 -8.24 0.02
N GLN A 99 7.87 -6.94 0.33
CA GLN A 99 7.58 -6.43 1.67
C GLN A 99 6.11 -6.69 2.05
N ILE A 100 5.15 -6.32 1.20
CA ILE A 100 3.71 -6.55 1.46
C ILE A 100 3.44 -8.04 1.71
N SER A 101 4.01 -8.92 0.89
CA SER A 101 3.87 -10.38 1.04
C SER A 101 4.45 -10.86 2.36
N HIS A 102 5.65 -10.40 2.72
CA HIS A 102 6.30 -10.73 3.98
C HIS A 102 5.46 -10.32 5.20
N TYR A 103 4.88 -9.11 5.18
CA TYR A 103 3.94 -8.66 6.22
C TYR A 103 2.69 -9.54 6.26
N ARG A 104 2.14 -9.93 5.11
CA ARG A 104 0.91 -10.73 5.06
C ARG A 104 1.10 -12.17 5.54
N ASP A 105 2.22 -12.80 5.18
CA ASP A 105 2.57 -14.13 5.63
C ASP A 105 2.96 -14.17 7.12
N ASN A 106 3.30 -13.00 7.70
CA ASN A 106 3.65 -12.85 9.12
C ASN A 106 2.73 -11.87 9.85
N PRO A 107 1.48 -12.26 10.18
CA PRO A 107 0.51 -11.41 10.88
C PRO A 107 1.01 -10.86 12.24
N SER A 108 2.01 -11.51 12.85
CA SER A 108 2.65 -11.03 14.09
C SER A 108 3.42 -9.72 13.92
N MET A 109 3.91 -9.41 12.71
CA MET A 109 4.60 -8.14 12.44
C MET A 109 3.63 -6.96 12.42
N TRP A 110 2.37 -7.19 12.07
CA TRP A 110 1.33 -6.16 12.12
C TRP A 110 0.99 -5.71 13.55
N ARG A 111 1.14 -6.58 14.55
CA ARG A 111 0.78 -6.26 15.95
C ARG A 111 1.80 -5.37 16.66
N HIS A 112 3.02 -5.22 16.15
CA HIS A 112 4.09 -4.47 16.83
C HIS A 112 4.17 -2.97 16.45
N LEU A 113 3.33 -2.48 15.52
CA LEU A 113 3.22 -1.06 15.20
C LEU A 113 2.45 -0.22 16.27
N HIS A 114 2.08 -0.82 17.40
CA HIS A 114 1.27 -0.19 18.46
C HIS A 114 1.87 -0.26 19.87
N GLN A 115 3.21 -0.31 20.03
CA GLN A 115 3.83 -0.16 21.37
C GLN A 115 4.67 1.11 21.49
#